data_AF-A0A5B7WVE2-F1
#
_entry.id   AF-A0A5B7WVE2-F1
#
_cell.length_a   1.000
_cell.length_b   1.000
_cell.length_c   1.000
_cell.angle_alpha   90.00
_cell.angle_beta   90.00
_cell.angle_gamma   90.00
#
_symmetry.space_group_name_H-M   'P 1'
#
loop_
_entity.id
_entity.type
_entity.pdbx_description
1 polymer ?
#
loop_
_entity_poly.entity_id
_entity_poly.type
_entity_poly.pdbx_seq_one_letter_code
_entity_poly.pdbx_strand_id
1 'polypeptide(L)'
;MLRPRRARRLEQNIRKAPMGLFGRKSRTAAEEQQQQQLAQGEPLLGDGYTLRATGQLGGVRKRTPITVVELSTQSLTGWFHLDEARSFFTERSAILESWNNSPAELYLATVKATGNGSPADAALAGLGEGQAALLQPTGSGMQVVLLLEQGELQRIRGWIEQLP
;
A
#
# COMPACT_ATOMS: atom_id res chain seq x y z
N MET A 1 -37.28 -58.54 56.02
CA MET A 1 -35.99 -58.85 55.35
C MET A 1 -35.58 -57.62 54.53
N LEU A 2 -34.55 -56.92 55.00
CA LEU A 2 -33.21 -56.81 54.39
C LEU A 2 -33.10 -55.78 53.25
N ARG A 3 -32.56 -54.60 53.59
CA ARG A 3 -31.81 -53.75 52.64
C ARG A 3 -30.48 -54.44 52.29
N PRO A 4 -29.88 -54.14 51.13
CA PRO A 4 -28.69 -53.29 51.20
C PRO A 4 -28.50 -52.28 50.05
N ARG A 5 -27.51 -51.41 50.31
CA ARG A 5 -27.04 -50.18 49.65
C ARG A 5 -26.19 -50.42 48.39
N ARG A 6 -26.18 -49.42 47.48
CA ARG A 6 -25.03 -48.78 46.75
C ARG A 6 -25.56 -48.18 45.44
N ALA A 7 -25.04 -47.11 44.83
CA ALA A 7 -24.15 -46.01 45.18
C ALA A 7 -24.16 -45.03 43.97
N ARG A 8 -23.98 -43.73 44.24
CA ARG A 8 -23.37 -42.67 43.39
C ARG A 8 -23.79 -42.53 41.92
N ARG A 9 -24.28 -41.32 41.59
CA ARG A 9 -23.47 -40.37 40.78
C ARG A 9 -23.88 -38.93 41.05
N LEU A 10 -22.89 -38.10 41.39
CA LEU A 10 -22.98 -36.64 41.33
C LEU A 10 -23.04 -36.25 39.86
N GLU A 11 -23.97 -35.37 39.47
CA GLU A 11 -23.68 -34.39 38.43
C GLU A 11 -23.90 -32.99 39.01
N GLN A 12 -22.75 -32.38 39.28
CA GLN A 12 -22.59 -31.01 39.72
C GLN A 12 -22.96 -30.10 38.56
N ASN A 13 -24.07 -29.39 38.71
CA ASN A 13 -24.44 -28.25 37.88
C ASN A 13 -23.46 -27.11 38.21
N ILE A 14 -22.38 -26.99 37.42
CA ILE A 14 -21.28 -26.07 37.69
C ILE A 14 -21.03 -25.19 36.46
N ARG A 15 -21.14 -23.87 36.76
CA ARG A 15 -20.50 -22.69 36.12
C ARG A 15 -21.21 -22.15 34.87
N LYS A 16 -21.88 -20.99 35.02
CA LYS A 16 -21.32 -19.61 35.00
C LYS A 16 -20.86 -19.21 33.59
N ALA A 17 -21.54 -18.19 33.06
CA ALA A 17 -21.32 -17.49 31.80
C ALA A 17 -19.90 -16.91 31.63
N PRO A 18 -19.53 -16.45 30.43
CA PRO A 18 -19.74 -15.02 30.13
C PRO A 18 -20.29 -14.78 28.71
N MET A 19 -21.36 -14.00 28.50
CA MET A 19 -21.29 -12.54 28.30
C MET A 19 -19.92 -12.05 27.81
N GLY A 20 -19.71 -12.16 26.49
CA GLY A 20 -18.56 -11.57 25.81
C GLY A 20 -18.76 -11.58 24.29
N LEU A 21 -20.00 -11.38 23.82
CA LEU A 21 -20.38 -11.46 22.41
C LEU A 21 -20.37 -10.07 21.72
N PHE A 22 -19.56 -9.14 22.23
CA PHE A 22 -19.32 -7.84 21.60
C PHE A 22 -17.81 -7.66 21.40
N GLY A 23 -17.40 -7.41 20.16
CA GLY A 23 -16.23 -6.56 19.93
C GLY A 23 -15.02 -7.13 19.18
N ARG A 24 -15.12 -8.25 18.47
CA ARG A 24 -14.15 -8.55 17.40
C ARG A 24 -14.89 -8.66 16.07
N LYS A 25 -15.09 -7.52 15.39
CA LYS A 25 -14.95 -7.54 13.93
C LYS A 25 -13.56 -8.14 13.73
N SER A 26 -13.49 -9.37 13.23
CA SER A 26 -12.22 -10.03 12.99
C SER A 26 -11.42 -9.08 12.11
N ARG A 27 -10.19 -8.77 12.54
CA ARG A 27 -9.28 -7.90 11.80
C ARG A 27 -9.20 -8.29 10.31
N THR A 28 -9.38 -9.58 10.03
CA THR A 28 -9.52 -10.16 8.70
C THR A 28 -10.72 -9.66 7.90
N ALA A 29 -11.90 -9.47 8.49
CA ALA A 29 -13.08 -9.00 7.75
C ALA A 29 -12.95 -7.53 7.32
N ALA A 30 -12.31 -6.70 8.15
CA ALA A 30 -12.02 -5.32 7.77
C ALA A 30 -10.94 -5.25 6.68
N GLU A 31 -9.89 -6.06 6.78
CA GLU A 31 -8.83 -6.19 5.78
C GLU A 31 -9.40 -6.71 4.43
N GLU A 32 -10.26 -7.74 4.45
CA GLU A 32 -10.96 -8.27 3.27
C GLU A 32 -11.90 -7.23 2.64
N GLN A 33 -12.67 -6.50 3.46
CA GLN A 33 -13.56 -5.45 2.96
C GLN A 33 -12.76 -4.29 2.33
N GLN A 34 -11.60 -3.94 2.89
CA GLN A 34 -10.70 -2.94 2.30
C GLN A 34 -10.13 -3.43 0.97
N GLN A 35 -9.67 -4.67 0.89
CA GLN A 35 -9.20 -5.26 -0.37
C GLN A 35 -10.28 -5.28 -1.45
N GLN A 36 -11.53 -5.59 -1.09
CA GLN A 36 -12.66 -5.55 -2.01
C GLN A 36 -12.93 -4.12 -2.52
N GLN A 37 -12.88 -3.12 -1.64
CA GLN A 37 -13.03 -1.72 -2.04
C GLN A 37 -11.92 -1.28 -3.01
N LEU A 38 -10.67 -1.66 -2.72
CA LEU A 38 -9.54 -1.38 -3.61
C LEU A 38 -9.70 -2.08 -4.96
N ALA A 39 -10.17 -3.33 -4.97
CA ALA A 39 -10.39 -4.09 -6.20
C ALA A 39 -11.50 -3.50 -7.08
N GLN A 40 -12.49 -2.84 -6.48
CA GLN A 40 -13.59 -2.14 -7.14
C GLN A 40 -13.27 -0.69 -7.50
N GLY A 41 -12.15 -0.14 -7.01
CA GLY A 41 -11.73 1.22 -7.29
C GLY A 41 -11.37 1.39 -8.77
N GLU A 42 -11.87 2.47 -9.38
CA GLU A 42 -11.53 2.82 -10.76
C GLU A 42 -10.05 3.23 -10.86
N PRO A 43 -9.30 2.67 -11.82
CA PRO A 43 -7.93 3.08 -12.06
C PRO A 43 -7.87 4.52 -12.58
N LEU A 44 -6.82 5.24 -12.21
CA LEU A 44 -6.54 6.56 -12.77
C LEU A 44 -5.69 6.42 -14.03
N LEU A 45 -6.26 6.84 -15.17
CA LEU A 45 -5.57 6.86 -16.46
C LEU A 45 -4.95 8.23 -16.72
N GLY A 46 -3.64 8.28 -16.95
CA GLY A 46 -2.91 9.47 -17.38
C GLY A 46 -2.22 9.26 -18.72
N ASP A 47 -1.42 10.24 -19.13
CA ASP A 47 -0.69 10.13 -20.40
C ASP A 47 0.51 9.20 -20.22
N GLY A 48 0.49 8.04 -20.89
CA GLY A 48 1.56 7.04 -20.78
C GLY A 48 1.61 6.23 -19.48
N TYR A 49 0.63 6.38 -18.57
CA TYR A 49 0.55 5.60 -17.34
C TYR A 49 -0.87 5.25 -16.89
N THR A 50 -0.95 4.23 -16.03
CA THR A 50 -2.14 3.84 -15.28
C THR A 50 -1.77 3.66 -13.81
N LEU A 51 -2.59 4.21 -12.92
CA LEU A 51 -2.48 3.99 -11.48
C LEU A 51 -3.65 3.14 -10.99
N ARG A 52 -3.34 2.18 -10.13
CA ARG A 52 -4.34 1.33 -9.47
C ARG A 52 -3.97 1.11 -8.02
N ALA A 53 -4.95 1.15 -7.13
CA ALA A 53 -4.74 0.78 -5.74
C ALA A 53 -5.03 -0.72 -5.56
N THR A 54 -4.12 -1.46 -4.94
CA THR A 54 -4.28 -2.91 -4.75
C THR A 54 -3.65 -3.37 -3.44
N GLY A 55 -4.13 -4.50 -2.90
CA GLY A 55 -3.56 -5.12 -1.73
C GLY A 55 -2.52 -6.16 -2.12
N GLN A 56 -1.27 -5.99 -1.70
CA GLN A 56 -0.18 -6.95 -1.93
C GLN A 56 0.23 -7.65 -0.64
N LEU A 57 0.59 -8.93 -0.73
CA LEU A 57 1.01 -9.70 0.44
C LEU A 57 2.42 -9.30 0.87
N GLY A 58 2.57 -8.85 2.13
CA GLY A 58 3.81 -8.34 2.72
C GLY A 58 4.95 -9.36 2.93
N GLY A 59 4.96 -10.47 2.19
CA GLY A 59 5.92 -11.58 2.29
C GLY A 59 5.40 -12.81 3.04
N VAL A 60 6.16 -13.92 2.95
CA VAL A 60 5.77 -15.28 3.36
C VAL A 60 5.25 -15.40 4.81
N ARG A 61 5.65 -14.49 5.70
CA ARG A 61 5.25 -14.50 7.13
C ARG A 61 4.18 -13.48 7.50
N LYS A 62 3.92 -12.46 6.66
CA LYS A 62 2.91 -11.43 6.91
C LYS A 62 1.68 -11.75 6.06
N ARG A 63 0.64 -12.26 6.73
CA ARG A 63 -0.67 -12.51 6.10
C ARG A 63 -1.50 -11.25 5.88
N THR A 64 -1.15 -10.15 6.54
CA THR A 64 -1.86 -8.88 6.37
C THR A 64 -1.44 -8.26 5.04
N PRO A 65 -2.40 -8.03 4.13
CA PRO A 65 -2.14 -7.31 2.89
C PRO A 65 -1.71 -5.88 3.18
N ILE A 66 -0.80 -5.36 2.39
CA ILE A 66 -0.40 -3.96 2.40
C ILE A 66 -1.02 -3.30 1.17
N THR A 67 -1.64 -2.14 1.37
CA THR A 67 -2.14 -1.34 0.25
C THR A 67 -0.98 -0.65 -0.45
N VAL A 68 -0.89 -0.89 -1.76
CA VAL A 68 0.07 -0.24 -2.64
C VAL A 68 -0.65 0.50 -3.76
N VAL A 69 0.00 1.54 -4.25
CA VAL A 69 -0.30 2.17 -5.53
C VAL A 69 0.56 1.49 -6.59
N GLU A 70 -0.07 0.75 -7.48
CA GLU A 70 0.53 0.22 -8.68
C GLU A 70 0.56 1.31 -9.76
N LEU A 71 1.76 1.66 -10.24
CA LEU A 71 1.98 2.52 -11.38
C LEU A 71 2.49 1.65 -12.52
N SER A 72 1.72 1.58 -13.61
CA SER A 72 2.09 0.87 -14.83
C SER A 72 2.28 1.86 -15.97
N THR A 73 3.42 1.79 -16.64
CA THR A 73 3.68 2.43 -17.94
C THR A 73 3.55 1.39 -19.05
N GLN A 74 3.89 1.75 -20.29
CA GLN A 74 3.92 0.78 -21.40
C GLN A 74 4.94 -0.35 -21.19
N SER A 75 6.00 -0.13 -20.42
CA SER A 75 7.14 -1.04 -20.31
C SER A 75 7.44 -1.52 -18.89
N LEU A 76 6.96 -0.82 -17.86
CA LEU A 76 7.33 -1.08 -16.47
C LEU A 76 6.11 -1.00 -15.55
N THR A 77 6.16 -1.77 -14.47
CA THR A 77 5.20 -1.69 -13.37
C THR A 77 5.95 -1.57 -12.06
N GLY A 78 5.60 -0.56 -11.27
CA GLY A 78 6.10 -0.36 -9.91
C GLY A 78 4.99 -0.36 -8.88
N TRP A 79 5.26 -0.86 -7.69
CA TRP A 79 4.37 -0.76 -6.54
C TRP A 79 4.96 0.21 -5.51
N PHE A 80 4.15 1.14 -5.03
CA PHE A 80 4.54 2.13 -4.01
C PHE A 80 3.64 1.98 -2.79
N HIS A 81 4.19 2.08 -1.57
CA HIS A 81 3.33 2.09 -0.39
C HIS A 81 2.34 3.26 -0.42
N LEU A 82 1.06 3.00 -0.10
CA LEU A 82 0.05 4.06 -0.15
C LEU A 82 0.37 5.24 0.78
N ASP A 83 0.88 4.99 1.99
CA ASP A 83 1.20 6.05 2.96
C ASP A 83 2.40 6.90 2.52
N GLU A 84 3.38 6.27 1.86
CA GLU A 84 4.52 6.97 1.27
C GLU A 84 4.09 7.78 0.05
N ALA A 85 3.23 7.21 -0.80
CA ALA A 85 2.62 7.92 -1.92
C ALA A 85 1.83 9.14 -1.42
N ARG A 86 0.99 8.99 -0.39
CA ARG A 86 0.29 10.12 0.26
C ARG A 86 1.28 11.19 0.71
N SER A 87 2.39 10.79 1.33
CA SER A 87 3.41 11.74 1.80
C SER A 87 4.10 12.48 0.65
N PHE A 88 4.40 11.79 -0.45
CA PHE A 88 4.98 12.39 -1.65
C PHE A 88 4.01 13.37 -2.34
N PHE A 89 2.78 12.93 -2.64
CA PHE A 89 1.79 13.76 -3.35
C PHE A 89 1.21 14.90 -2.50
N THR A 90 1.43 14.89 -1.17
CA THR A 90 1.16 16.03 -0.28
C THR A 90 2.41 16.89 -0.01
N GLU A 91 3.48 16.69 -0.80
CA GLU A 91 4.75 17.43 -0.74
C GLU A 91 5.51 17.32 0.59
N ARG A 92 5.20 16.30 1.41
CA ARG A 92 5.94 16.01 2.65
C ARG A 92 7.23 15.23 2.40
N SER A 93 7.31 14.54 1.26
CA SER A 93 8.53 13.90 0.76
C SER A 93 8.82 14.36 -0.66
N ALA A 94 10.09 14.45 -1.01
CA ALA A 94 10.55 14.76 -2.36
C ALA A 94 10.86 13.51 -3.21
N ILE A 95 10.94 12.34 -2.56
CA ILE A 95 11.23 11.04 -3.17
C ILE A 95 10.20 10.02 -2.69
N LEU A 96 9.80 9.13 -3.58
CA LEU A 96 8.96 7.97 -3.31
C LEU A 96 9.61 6.75 -3.99
N GLU A 97 9.92 5.74 -3.19
CA GLU A 97 10.62 4.54 -3.64
C GLU A 97 9.64 3.39 -3.86
N SER A 98 9.90 2.59 -4.90
CA SER A 98 9.13 1.37 -5.11
C SER A 98 9.37 0.40 -3.94
N TRP A 99 8.30 -0.27 -3.52
CA TRP A 99 8.32 -1.26 -2.48
C TRP A 99 9.24 -2.45 -2.81
N ASN A 100 9.88 -3.06 -1.82
CA ASN A 100 10.88 -4.12 -2.02
C ASN A 100 10.42 -5.35 -2.83
N ASN A 101 9.11 -5.62 -2.89
CA ASN A 101 8.54 -6.72 -3.69
C ASN A 101 7.92 -6.24 -5.01
N SER A 102 8.17 -4.98 -5.38
CA SER A 102 7.72 -4.38 -6.63
C SER A 102 8.31 -5.13 -7.83
N PRO A 103 7.58 -5.28 -8.96
CA PRO A 103 8.10 -5.91 -10.17
C PRO A 103 9.33 -5.21 -10.75
N ALA A 104 9.43 -3.89 -10.58
CA ALA A 104 10.58 -3.08 -10.96
C ALA A 104 11.00 -2.15 -9.81
N GLU A 105 12.30 -1.91 -9.73
CA GLU A 105 12.88 -0.87 -8.87
C GLU A 105 12.68 0.49 -9.56
N LEU A 106 11.88 1.37 -8.95
CA LEU A 106 11.50 2.66 -9.50
C LEU A 106 11.48 3.74 -8.41
N TYR A 107 11.71 4.98 -8.83
CA TYR A 107 11.69 6.14 -7.94
C TYR A 107 10.84 7.25 -8.54
N LEU A 108 9.87 7.77 -7.80
CA LEU A 108 9.23 9.04 -8.13
C LEU A 108 9.99 10.15 -7.41
N ALA A 109 10.47 11.15 -8.14
CA ALA A 109 11.29 12.22 -7.56
C ALA A 109 10.94 13.59 -8.14
N THR A 110 11.03 14.61 -7.29
CA THR A 110 10.94 16.03 -7.68
C THR A 110 12.32 16.66 -7.65
N VAL A 111 12.48 17.87 -8.20
CA VAL A 111 13.75 18.62 -8.08
C VAL A 111 14.21 18.85 -6.64
N LYS A 112 13.30 18.85 -5.66
CA LYS A 112 13.65 18.96 -4.22
C LYS A 112 14.46 17.75 -3.71
N ALA A 113 14.45 16.64 -4.45
CA ALA A 113 15.26 15.45 -4.19
C ALA A 113 16.72 15.61 -4.63
N THR A 114 17.02 16.64 -5.43
CA THR A 114 18.37 16.86 -5.94
C THR A 114 19.28 17.41 -4.84
N GLY A 115 20.53 16.95 -4.81
CA GLY A 115 21.54 17.34 -3.83
C GLY A 115 22.33 16.18 -3.22
N ASN A 116 23.52 16.48 -2.69
CA ASN A 116 24.43 15.55 -2.01
C ASN A 116 24.97 14.39 -2.86
N GLY A 117 25.11 14.56 -4.18
CA GLY A 117 25.66 13.52 -5.06
C GLY A 117 24.65 12.40 -5.36
N SER A 118 23.35 12.73 -5.31
CA SER A 118 22.28 11.81 -5.68
C SER A 118 22.42 11.39 -7.15
N PRO A 119 22.34 10.08 -7.46
CA PRO A 119 22.29 9.61 -8.85
C PRO A 119 21.11 10.17 -9.68
N ALA A 120 20.10 10.75 -9.01
CA ALA A 120 18.97 11.38 -9.65
C ALA A 120 19.26 12.80 -10.16
N ASP A 121 20.33 13.47 -9.71
CA ASP A 121 20.62 14.88 -10.05
C ASP A 121 20.67 15.10 -11.57
N ALA A 122 21.38 14.22 -12.28
CA ALA A 122 21.50 14.32 -13.74
C ALA A 122 20.18 14.02 -14.46
N ALA A 123 19.37 13.08 -13.94
CA ALA A 123 18.10 12.69 -14.55
C ALA A 123 17.00 13.74 -14.33
N LEU A 124 17.08 14.50 -13.24
CA LEU A 124 16.15 15.57 -12.90
C LEU A 124 16.58 16.94 -13.45
N ALA A 125 17.72 17.00 -14.15
CA ALA A 125 18.22 18.24 -14.74
C ALA A 125 17.21 18.80 -15.77
N GLY A 126 16.76 20.04 -15.56
CA GLY A 126 15.79 20.70 -16.43
C GLY A 126 14.32 20.45 -16.07
N LEU A 127 14.05 19.63 -15.05
CA LEU A 127 12.70 19.50 -14.49
C LEU A 127 12.31 20.81 -13.78
N GLY A 128 11.09 21.28 -14.02
CA GLY A 128 10.54 22.49 -13.41
C GLY A 128 10.11 22.30 -11.96
N GLU A 129 9.97 23.41 -11.23
CA GLU A 129 9.33 23.38 -9.92
C GLU A 129 7.87 22.90 -10.04
N GLY A 130 7.47 21.96 -9.20
CA GLY A 130 6.12 21.38 -9.23
C GLY A 130 5.92 20.28 -10.28
N GLN A 131 6.98 19.80 -10.92
CA GLN A 131 6.97 18.58 -11.73
C GLN A 131 7.64 17.42 -10.97
N ALA A 132 7.37 16.19 -11.41
CA ALA A 132 8.05 14.99 -10.94
C ALA A 132 8.45 14.09 -12.11
N ALA A 133 9.44 13.23 -11.89
CA ALA A 133 9.82 12.20 -12.83
C ALA A 133 9.76 10.82 -12.18
N LEU A 134 9.27 9.84 -12.92
CA LEU A 134 9.49 8.43 -12.62
C LEU A 134 10.85 8.04 -13.18
N LEU A 135 11.73 7.57 -12.31
CA LEU A 135 13.09 7.19 -12.59
C LEU A 135 13.26 5.68 -12.46
N GLN A 136 14.04 5.11 -13.37
CA GLN A 136 14.51 3.73 -13.29
C GLN A 136 16.03 3.72 -13.10
N PRO A 137 16.55 2.97 -12.12
CA PRO A 137 17.99 2.73 -12.00
C PRO A 137 18.52 1.98 -13.21
N THR A 138 19.71 2.38 -13.63
CA THR A 138 20.48 1.76 -14.71
C THR A 138 21.90 1.50 -14.21
N GLY A 139 22.69 0.71 -14.94
CA GLY A 139 24.08 0.43 -14.57
C GLY A 139 24.98 1.67 -14.50
N SER A 140 24.56 2.81 -15.07
CA SER A 140 25.35 4.05 -15.13
C SER A 140 24.69 5.25 -14.44
N GLY A 141 23.53 5.10 -13.80
CA GLY A 141 22.79 6.20 -13.19
C GLY A 141 21.28 6.00 -13.24
N MET A 142 20.51 7.08 -13.38
CA MET A 142 19.05 7.04 -13.46
C MET A 142 18.55 7.41 -14.86
N GLN A 143 17.49 6.74 -15.33
CA GLN A 143 16.78 7.07 -16.56
C GLN A 143 15.36 7.57 -16.26
N VAL A 144 14.92 8.65 -16.90
CA VAL A 144 13.52 9.10 -16.84
C VAL A 144 12.65 8.18 -17.70
N VAL A 145 11.62 7.61 -17.09
CA VAL A 145 10.63 6.73 -17.72
C VAL A 145 9.34 7.48 -18.04
N LEU A 146 8.95 8.39 -17.14
CA LEU A 146 7.72 9.18 -17.24
C LEU A 146 7.96 10.54 -16.61
N LEU A 147 7.46 11.60 -17.24
CA LEU A 147 7.37 12.92 -16.66
C LEU A 147 5.93 13.16 -16.21
N LEU A 148 5.76 13.71 -15.01
CA LEU A 148 4.47 14.08 -14.45
C LEU A 148 4.43 15.59 -14.29
N GLU A 149 3.54 16.20 -15.06
CA GLU A 149 3.30 17.63 -15.00
C GLU A 149 2.53 18.01 -13.73
N GLN A 150 2.59 19.29 -13.35
CA GLN A 150 1.93 19.78 -12.13
C GLN A 150 0.43 19.42 -12.10
N GLY A 151 -0.26 19.54 -13.23
CA GLY A 151 -1.68 19.19 -13.33
C GLY A 151 -1.94 17.69 -13.10
N GLU A 152 -1.02 16.83 -13.52
CA GLU A 152 -1.11 15.38 -13.30
C GLU A 152 -0.84 15.04 -11.84
N LEU A 153 0.16 15.66 -11.20
CA LEU A 153 0.42 15.49 -9.77
C LEU A 153 -0.79 15.85 -8.92
N GLN A 154 -1.49 16.95 -9.24
CA GLN A 154 -2.73 17.33 -8.53
C GLN A 154 -3.86 16.32 -8.77
N ARG A 155 -3.99 15.80 -9.99
CA ARG A 155 -5.00 14.78 -10.31
C ARG A 155 -4.73 13.47 -9.56
N ILE A 156 -3.47 13.03 -9.52
CA ILE A 156 -3.05 11.83 -8.78
C ILE A 156 -3.27 12.02 -7.28
N ARG A 157 -2.91 13.19 -6.73
CA ARG A 157 -3.18 13.53 -5.33
C ARG A 157 -4.66 13.38 -5.00
N GLY A 158 -5.53 14.00 -5.79
CA GLY A 158 -6.98 13.93 -5.58
C GLY A 158 -7.53 12.50 -5.65
N TRP A 159 -6.96 11.66 -6.51
CA TRP A 159 -7.31 10.23 -6.57
C TRP A 159 -6.81 9.46 -5.34
N ILE A 160 -5.56 9.68 -4.89
CA ILE A 160 -4.99 9.03 -3.70
C ILE A 160 -5.75 9.40 -2.42
N GLU A 161 -6.22 10.64 -2.30
CA GLU A 161 -7.00 11.11 -1.16
C GLU A 161 -8.39 10.44 -1.06
N GLN A 162 -8.89 9.86 -2.15
CA GLN A 162 -10.16 9.12 -2.19
C GLN A 162 -10.00 7.63 -1.85
N LEU A 163 -8.77 7.11 -1.81
CA LEU A 163 -8.51 5.70 -1.49
C LEU A 163 -8.76 5.41 0.00
N PRO A 164 -9.31 4.23 0.33
CA PRO A 164 -9.63 3.83 1.71
C PRO A 164 -8.39 3.64 2.60
#